data_AF-A0A2A7AQI9-F1
#
_entry.id   AF-A0A2A7AQI9-F1
#
_cell.length_a   1.000
_cell.length_b   1.000
_cell.length_c   1.000
_cell.angle_alpha   90.00
_cell.angle_beta   90.00
_cell.angle_gamma   90.00
#
_symmetry.space_group_name_H-M   'P 1'
#
loop_
_entity.id
_entity.type
_entity.pdbx_description
1 polymer ?
#
loop_
_entity_poly.entity_id
_entity_poly.type
_entity_poly.pdbx_seq_one_letter_code
_entity_poly.pdbx_strand_id
1 'polypeptide(L)'
;MAKAESLKWTRTCTRCGKKMVGVASNKKLCDSCLRIRQIEHDRKKAQNNKLEVVERAKPKHAPEDSLQNDVREAERLGVSYGKYRAWKDGRIHIHG
;
A
#
# COMPACT_ATOMS: atom_id res chain seq x y z
N MET A 1 2.73 25.79 22.38
CA MET A 1 1.40 25.20 22.66
C MET A 1 0.37 26.29 22.42
N ALA A 2 -0.52 26.14 21.43
CA ALA A 2 -1.37 27.23 20.95
C ALA A 2 -2.31 27.72 22.07
N LYS A 3 -2.24 29.03 22.33
CA LYS A 3 -3.03 29.79 23.30
C LYS A 3 -4.50 29.37 23.22
N ALA A 4 -5.12 29.24 24.40
CA ALA A 4 -6.56 29.24 24.56
C ALA A 4 -7.13 30.59 24.09
N GLU A 5 -7.17 30.80 22.77
CA GLU A 5 -7.93 31.87 22.16
C GLU A 5 -9.39 31.61 22.53
N SER A 6 -9.98 32.58 23.21
CA SER A 6 -11.36 32.56 23.68
C SER A 6 -12.26 32.10 22.54
N LEU A 7 -12.80 30.88 22.69
CA LEU A 7 -13.68 30.28 21.71
C LEU A 7 -14.98 31.10 21.72
N LYS A 8 -15.05 32.12 20.88
CA LYS A 8 -16.14 33.12 20.86
C LYS A 8 -17.06 33.00 19.65
N TRP A 9 -16.70 32.16 18.68
CA TRP A 9 -17.41 32.13 17.40
C TRP A 9 -18.61 31.19 17.46
N THR A 10 -19.72 31.65 16.88
CA THR A 10 -20.86 30.79 16.55
C THR A 10 -20.77 30.40 15.09
N ARG A 11 -20.68 29.11 14.80
CA ARG A 11 -20.56 28.57 13.43
C ARG A 11 -21.56 27.45 13.21
N THR A 12 -21.84 27.15 11.95
CA THR A 12 -22.70 26.02 11.56
C THR A 12 -21.85 24.87 11.03
N CYS A 13 -22.14 23.65 11.45
CA CYS A 13 -21.48 22.45 10.96
C CYS A 13 -21.74 22.30 9.46
N THR A 14 -20.69 22.19 8.66
CA THR A 14 -20.82 22.08 7.19
C THR A 14 -21.38 20.73 6.73
N ARG A 15 -21.36 19.70 7.59
CA ARG A 15 -21.85 18.35 7.25
C ARG A 15 -23.33 18.13 7.63
N CYS A 16 -23.76 18.61 8.80
CA CYS A 16 -25.10 18.35 9.32
C CYS A 16 -25.93 19.59 9.64
N GLY A 17 -25.41 20.80 9.41
CA GLY A 17 -26.15 22.04 9.66
C GLY A 17 -26.33 22.41 11.14
N LYS A 18 -25.79 21.63 12.09
CA LYS A 18 -25.88 21.93 13.52
C LYS A 18 -25.17 23.24 13.87
N LYS A 19 -25.85 24.14 14.57
CA LYS A 19 -25.26 25.35 15.15
C LYS A 19 -24.32 24.98 16.30
N MET A 20 -23.12 25.54 16.29
CA MET A 20 -22.06 25.35 17.28
C MET A 20 -21.71 26.72 17.85
N VAL A 21 -21.78 26.85 19.17
CA VAL A 21 -21.52 28.12 19.88
C VAL A 21 -20.22 27.97 20.66
N GLY A 22 -19.45 29.06 20.76
CA GLY A 22 -18.20 29.07 21.50
C GLY A 22 -17.18 28.12 20.89
N VAL A 23 -16.98 28.20 19.57
CA VAL A 23 -16.00 27.39 18.85
C VAL A 23 -14.84 28.22 18.31
N ALA A 24 -13.75 27.54 17.97
CA ALA A 24 -12.60 28.16 17.34
C ALA A 24 -12.99 28.71 15.96
N SER A 25 -12.31 29.77 15.52
CA SER A 25 -12.58 30.39 14.22
C SER A 25 -12.51 29.37 13.07
N ASN A 26 -11.62 28.38 13.16
CA ASN A 26 -11.41 27.36 12.13
C ASN A 26 -12.28 26.09 12.28
N LYS A 27 -13.16 25.98 13.29
CA LYS A 27 -13.97 24.76 13.50
C LYS A 27 -15.09 24.65 12.45
N LYS A 28 -14.96 23.68 11.54
CA LYS A 28 -15.91 23.44 10.42
C LYS A 28 -16.98 22.39 10.74
N LEU A 29 -16.66 21.42 11.60
CA LEU A 29 -17.51 20.27 11.91
C LEU A 29 -17.86 20.24 13.40
N CYS A 30 -19.07 19.79 13.72
CA CYS A 30 -19.43 19.46 15.09
C CYS A 30 -18.75 18.16 15.54
N ASP A 31 -18.68 17.94 16.84
CA ASP A 31 -17.90 16.82 17.41
C ASP A 31 -18.41 15.45 16.95
N SER A 32 -19.73 15.32 16.68
CA SER A 32 -20.29 14.10 16.11
C SER A 32 -19.81 13.86 14.67
N CYS A 33 -19.86 14.89 13.82
CA CYS A 33 -19.39 14.78 12.43
C CYS A 33 -17.87 14.61 12.33
N LEU A 34 -17.12 15.21 13.26
CA LEU A 34 -15.68 15.03 13.37
C LEU A 34 -15.34 13.59 13.75
N ARG A 35 -16.06 13.00 14.72
CA ARG A 35 -15.88 11.59 15.12
C ARG A 35 -16.15 10.63 13.96
N ILE A 36 -17.23 10.86 13.21
CA ILE A 36 -17.54 10.02 12.03
C ILE A 36 -16.41 10.12 10.99
N ARG A 37 -15.93 11.34 10.69
CA ARG A 37 -14.81 11.54 9.77
C ARG A 37 -13.54 10.83 10.24
N GLN A 38 -13.26 10.84 11.54
CA GLN A 38 -12.11 10.14 12.11
C GLN A 38 -12.24 8.63 11.93
N ILE A 39 -13.41 8.05 12.23
CA ILE A 39 -13.67 6.63 12.03
C ILE A 39 -13.52 6.23 10.55
N GLU A 40 -14.06 7.03 9.63
CA GLU A 40 -13.93 6.82 8.18
C GLU A 40 -12.45 6.84 7.75
N HIS A 41 -11.68 7.81 8.26
CA HIS A 41 -10.25 7.93 7.99
C HIS A 41 -9.46 6.73 8.54
N ASP A 42 -9.72 6.33 9.79
CA ASP A 42 -9.01 5.22 10.44
C ASP A 42 -9.33 3.89 9.75
N ARG A 43 -10.58 3.69 9.32
CA ARG A 43 -10.97 2.54 8.49
C ARG A 43 -10.20 2.50 7.17
N LYS A 44 -10.11 3.64 6.47
CA LYS A 44 -9.33 3.73 5.22
C LYS A 44 -7.84 3.46 5.46
N LYS A 45 -7.27 3.99 6.53
CA LYS A 45 -5.88 3.74 6.91
C LYS A 45 -5.63 2.26 7.23
N ALA A 46 -6.53 1.62 7.97
CA ALA A 46 -6.45 0.20 8.28
C ALA A 46 -6.54 -0.68 7.02
N GLN A 47 -7.43 -0.34 6.07
CA GLN A 47 -7.52 -1.01 4.78
C GLN A 47 -6.21 -0.88 3.99
N ASN A 48 -5.66 0.33 3.90
CA ASN A 48 -4.40 0.56 3.19
C ASN A 48 -3.24 -0.20 3.84
N ASN A 49 -3.14 -0.22 5.17
CA ASN A 49 -2.10 -0.99 5.86
C ASN A 49 -2.26 -2.51 5.62
N LYS A 50 -3.49 -3.03 5.58
CA LYS A 50 -3.73 -4.43 5.22
C LYS A 50 -3.27 -4.72 3.79
N LEU A 51 -3.51 -3.82 2.85
CA LEU A 51 -3.03 -3.94 1.48
C LEU A 51 -1.50 -3.88 1.42
N GLU A 52 -0.84 -2.96 2.12
CA GLU A 52 0.62 -2.87 2.21
C GLU A 52 1.24 -4.13 2.84
N VAL A 53 0.61 -4.72 3.86
CA VAL A 53 1.04 -5.99 4.45
C VAL A 53 0.89 -7.14 3.45
N VAL A 54 -0.21 -7.19 2.69
CA VAL A 54 -0.40 -8.20 1.65
C VAL A 54 0.61 -8.01 0.50
N GLU A 55 0.90 -6.79 0.08
CA GLU A 55 1.93 -6.52 -0.94
C GLU A 55 3.33 -6.86 -0.46
N ARG A 56 3.65 -6.64 0.82
CA ARG A 56 4.92 -7.10 1.43
C ARG A 56 4.97 -8.61 1.64
N ALA A 57 3.81 -9.25 1.88
CA ALA A 57 3.70 -10.69 2.06
C ALA A 57 3.62 -11.47 0.75
N LYS A 58 3.36 -10.80 -0.38
CA LYS A 58 3.63 -11.38 -1.70
C LYS A 58 5.14 -11.59 -1.79
N PRO A 59 5.62 -12.84 -1.89
CA PRO A 59 7.03 -13.05 -2.13
C PRO A 59 7.36 -12.36 -3.46
N LYS A 60 8.27 -11.38 -3.42
CA LYS A 60 8.72 -10.62 -4.61
C LYS A 60 9.39 -11.52 -5.65
N HIS A 61 9.68 -12.74 -5.26
CA HIS A 61 10.17 -13.79 -6.11
C HIS A 61 9.05 -14.82 -6.11
N ALA A 62 8.49 -15.10 -7.29
CA ALA A 62 7.93 -16.42 -7.55
C ALA A 62 8.94 -17.49 -7.06
N PRO A 63 8.58 -18.78 -6.96
CA PRO A 63 9.61 -19.79 -7.13
C PRO A 63 10.17 -19.57 -8.54
N GLU A 64 11.18 -18.71 -8.63
CA GLU A 64 12.19 -18.65 -9.68
C GLU A 64 12.47 -20.09 -10.03
N ASP A 65 12.43 -20.39 -11.32
CA ASP A 65 12.91 -21.63 -11.89
C ASP A 65 13.94 -22.28 -10.98
N SER A 66 13.52 -23.35 -10.28
CA SER A 66 14.40 -24.00 -9.34
C SER A 66 15.67 -24.33 -10.10
N LEU A 67 16.82 -23.96 -9.54
CA LEU A 67 18.13 -24.30 -10.11
C LEU A 67 18.18 -25.76 -10.59
N GLN A 68 17.48 -26.65 -9.89
CA GLN A 68 17.35 -28.06 -10.22
C GLN A 68 16.58 -28.33 -11.53
N ASN A 69 15.54 -27.55 -11.84
CA ASN A 69 14.85 -27.63 -13.13
C ASN A 69 15.75 -27.15 -14.26
N ASP A 70 16.44 -26.02 -14.07
CA ASP A 70 17.38 -25.50 -15.07
C ASP A 70 18.54 -26.48 -15.32
N VAL A 71 19.07 -27.11 -14.27
CA VAL A 71 20.12 -28.13 -14.39
C VAL A 71 19.60 -29.36 -15.12
N ARG A 72 18.41 -29.86 -14.77
CA ARG A 72 17.79 -31.00 -15.46
C ARG A 72 17.56 -30.72 -16.94
N GLU A 73 17.13 -29.50 -17.27
CA GLU A 73 16.89 -29.11 -18.66
C GLU A 73 18.18 -28.92 -19.45
N ALA A 74 19.22 -28.38 -18.81
CA ALA A 74 20.56 -28.30 -19.39
C ALA A 74 21.11 -29.71 -19.71
N GLU A 75 20.97 -30.65 -18.77
CA GLU A 75 21.34 -32.06 -18.98
C GLU A 75 20.52 -32.70 -20.11
N ARG A 76 19.21 -32.45 -20.17
CA ARG A 76 18.32 -32.96 -21.25
C ARG A 76 18.76 -32.47 -22.62
N LEU A 77 19.23 -31.23 -22.71
CA LEU A 77 19.74 -30.61 -23.94
C LEU A 77 21.21 -30.96 -24.23
N GLY A 78 21.89 -31.68 -23.33
CA GLY A 78 23.30 -32.03 -23.46
C GLY A 78 24.25 -30.82 -23.38
N VAL A 79 23.80 -29.72 -22.77
CA VAL A 79 24.58 -28.49 -22.64
C VAL A 79 24.92 -28.21 -21.18
N SER A 80 26.00 -27.46 -20.95
CA SER A 80 26.33 -27.04 -19.58
C SER A 80 25.30 -26.05 -19.05
N TYR A 81 25.10 -26.03 -17.73
CA TYR A 81 24.18 -25.09 -17.06
C TYR A 81 24.42 -23.62 -17.46
N GLY A 82 25.69 -23.20 -17.56
CA GLY A 82 26.04 -21.84 -17.99
C GLY A 82 25.63 -21.52 -19.43
N LYS A 83 25.71 -22.51 -20.34
CA LYS A 83 25.24 -22.39 -21.73
C LYS A 83 23.71 -22.31 -21.78
N TYR A 84 23.03 -23.16 -21.02
CA TYR A 84 21.57 -23.15 -20.90
C TYR A 84 21.05 -21.81 -20.36
N ARG A 85 21.64 -21.28 -19.28
CA ARG A 85 21.26 -19.96 -18.72
C ARG A 85 21.48 -18.82 -19.70
N ALA A 86 22.61 -18.83 -20.43
CA ALA A 86 22.87 -17.82 -21.45
C ALA A 86 21.86 -17.87 -22.61
N TRP A 87 21.39 -19.07 -22.98
CA TRP A 87 20.34 -19.25 -23.99
C TRP A 87 18.97 -18.79 -23.48
N LYS A 88 18.62 -19.16 -22.24
CA LYS A 88 17.38 -18.76 -21.58
C LYS A 88 17.27 -17.25 -21.38
N ASP A 89 18.40 -16.60 -21.10
CA ASP A 89 18.53 -15.13 -21.04
C ASP A 89 18.59 -14.48 -22.45
N GLY A 90 18.47 -15.26 -23.54
CA GLY A 90 18.45 -14.78 -24.92
C GLY A 90 19.80 -14.28 -25.46
N ARG A 91 20.90 -14.55 -24.76
CA ARG A 91 22.25 -14.06 -25.13
C ARG A 91 22.92 -14.91 -26.19
N ILE A 92 22.52 -16.17 -26.32
CA ILE A 92 23.07 -17.12 -27.29
C ILE A 92 21.97 -18.00 -27.90
N HIS A 93 22.21 -18.49 -29.11
CA HIS A 93 21.40 -19.53 -29.73
C HIS A 93 22.09 -20.88 -29.54
N ILE A 94 21.32 -21.90 -29.14
CA ILE A 94 21.77 -23.29 -29.12
C ILE A 94 21.24 -23.92 -30.41
N HIS A 95 22.15 -24.34 -31.29
CA HIS A 95 21.80 -25.21 -32.42
C HIS A 95 21.84 -26.65 -31.91
N GLY A 96 20.72 -27.36 -32.04
CA GLY A 96 20.60 -28.80 -31.75
C GLY A 96 21.01 -29.64 -32.94
#